data_AF-U1P2I0-F1
#
_entry.id   AF-U1P2I0-F1
#
_cell.length_a   1.000
_cell.length_b   1.000
_cell.length_c   1.000
_cell.angle_alpha   90.00
_cell.angle_beta   90.00
_cell.angle_gamma   90.00
#
_symmetry.space_group_name_H-M   'P 1'
#
loop_
_entity.id
_entity.type
_entity.pdbx_description
1 polymer ?
#
loop_
_entity_poly.entity_id
_entity_poly.type
_entity_poly.pdbx_seq_one_letter_code
_entity_poly.pdbx_strand_id
1 'polypeptide(L)'
;MILGNSLATLYAVFYAGTAVLTVGLGYWVLSRTEMGSRRWFGLLMGLLSFWALVSFVGVFVPDRQLQELLLTVWTVVGLSTVFAWLAFVVDYTDGDPLESRLVRVFALACLGLVAVAVTLPFHDLYYSSVLFRTEPFAHVETTVGPGRVAALGYTFSGVGLGTYYLLELFVSTRYRSRTQALVLVAGIVLGILPFTASLVGVTPVPTYNHTVFGIATFVLVVTYAVFRHSFADFAPIARDIVVAEIEDPLFIIDSDTHLVDYNDAAGRAVRGLDSHSIGTPVSALVDGLSEFDPGEEGPEMVSLTVDGESRHYSVQVSEVTARPSPRGYLILLRDITEQTIRERELEAARQELERSNERLEEFASVVSHDLRNPLNVASLRLDMAQREVDSDHLDTVDRAHDRIESLVEDLLLLARSGTGVDEQTRLSLATVADDCWQTVETADATLRSSVSSRSVQTPPGSSNCSRTCSGTRSTTARQT
;
A
#
# COMPACT_ATOMS: atom_id res chain seq x y z
N MET A 1 -55.85 31.44 22.49
CA MET A 1 -54.66 32.32 22.48
C MET A 1 -53.41 31.66 23.10
N ILE A 2 -53.45 31.14 24.33
CA ILE A 2 -52.26 30.54 25.00
C ILE A 2 -51.72 29.31 24.24
N LEU A 3 -52.58 28.38 23.79
CA LEU A 3 -52.15 27.20 23.02
C LEU A 3 -51.58 27.53 21.63
N GLY A 4 -52.08 28.58 20.97
CA GLY A 4 -51.62 29.00 19.64
C GLY A 4 -50.18 29.51 19.67
N ASN A 5 -49.86 30.35 20.66
CA ASN A 5 -48.49 30.83 20.86
C ASN A 5 -47.51 29.70 21.20
N SER A 6 -47.93 28.69 21.96
CA SER A 6 -47.06 27.54 22.26
C SER A 6 -46.75 26.69 21.03
N LEU A 7 -47.74 26.47 20.15
CA LEU A 7 -47.53 25.70 18.91
C LEU A 7 -46.67 26.45 17.89
N ALA A 8 -46.92 27.75 17.71
CA ALA A 8 -46.10 28.61 16.86
C ALA A 8 -44.62 28.56 17.30
N THR A 9 -44.39 28.70 18.62
CA THR A 9 -43.05 28.64 19.20
C THR A 9 -42.39 27.28 18.98
N LEU A 10 -43.12 26.17 19.14
CA LEU A 10 -42.59 24.82 18.91
C LEU A 10 -42.11 24.62 17.46
N TYR A 11 -42.93 25.03 16.48
CA TYR A 11 -42.59 24.92 15.06
C TYR A 11 -41.41 25.83 14.72
N ALA A 12 -41.43 27.05 15.22
CA ALA A 12 -40.33 28.01 15.05
C ALA A 12 -39.00 27.50 15.61
N VAL A 13 -39.00 26.89 16.80
CA VAL A 13 -37.78 26.30 17.39
C VAL A 13 -37.24 25.17 16.52
N PHE A 14 -38.11 24.30 15.99
CA PHE A 14 -37.69 23.25 15.06
C PHE A 14 -37.05 23.82 13.79
N TYR A 15 -37.67 24.82 13.18
CA TYR A 15 -37.15 25.45 11.97
C TYR A 15 -35.84 26.19 12.20
N ALA A 16 -35.74 26.96 13.29
CA ALA A 16 -34.51 27.64 13.67
C ALA A 16 -33.38 26.63 13.95
N GLY A 17 -33.67 25.56 14.70
CA GLY A 17 -32.72 24.49 14.97
C GLY A 17 -32.25 23.79 13.70
N THR A 18 -33.17 23.49 12.77
CA THR A 18 -32.86 22.89 11.47
C THR A 18 -31.99 23.83 10.62
N ALA A 19 -32.32 25.12 10.56
CA ALA A 19 -31.57 26.10 9.79
C ALA A 19 -30.13 26.27 10.32
N VAL A 20 -29.96 26.36 11.63
CA VAL A 20 -28.64 26.46 12.29
C VAL A 20 -27.83 25.18 12.09
N LEU A 21 -28.44 24.02 12.29
CA LEU A 21 -27.77 22.73 12.14
C LEU A 21 -27.29 22.52 10.70
N THR A 22 -28.14 22.79 9.71
CA THR A 22 -27.81 22.62 8.29
C THR A 22 -26.78 23.64 7.80
N VAL A 23 -26.79 24.88 8.30
CA VAL A 23 -25.71 25.85 8.05
C VAL A 23 -24.39 25.35 8.64
N GLY A 24 -24.41 24.87 9.89
CA GLY A 24 -23.23 24.33 10.55
C GLY A 24 -22.64 23.14 9.81
N LEU A 25 -23.49 22.18 9.42
CA LEU A 25 -23.09 21.02 8.61
C LEU A 25 -22.57 21.43 7.23
N GLY A 26 -23.28 22.33 6.54
CA GLY A 26 -22.87 22.84 5.22
C GLY A 26 -21.50 23.54 5.28
N TYR A 27 -21.29 24.43 6.24
CA TYR A 27 -20.01 25.09 6.47
C TYR A 27 -18.90 24.08 6.78
N TRP A 28 -19.18 23.14 7.70
CA TRP A 28 -18.22 22.11 8.09
C TRP A 28 -17.78 21.25 6.90
N VAL A 29 -18.71 20.82 6.03
CA VAL A 29 -18.35 20.04 4.84
C VAL A 29 -17.62 20.88 3.79
N LEU A 30 -18.08 22.11 3.53
CA LEU A 30 -17.42 23.00 2.55
C LEU A 30 -15.99 23.36 2.96
N SER A 31 -15.72 23.41 4.27
CA SER A 31 -14.38 23.65 4.81
C SER A 31 -13.40 22.48 4.60
N ARG A 32 -13.89 21.29 4.22
CA ARG A 32 -13.06 20.12 3.92
C ARG A 32 -12.82 20.00 2.41
N THR A 33 -11.55 19.93 2.01
CA THR A 33 -11.15 19.83 0.59
C THR A 33 -11.10 18.40 0.07
N GLU A 34 -11.06 17.40 0.96
CA GLU A 34 -10.91 15.97 0.63
C GLU A 34 -12.17 15.36 0.02
N MET A 35 -13.35 15.94 0.27
CA MET A 35 -14.61 15.42 -0.26
C MET A 35 -14.91 16.02 -1.64
N GLY A 36 -14.87 15.20 -2.69
CA GLY A 36 -15.20 15.61 -4.06
C GLY A 36 -16.57 16.29 -4.15
N SER A 37 -17.58 15.72 -3.48
CA SER A 37 -18.97 16.17 -3.54
C SER A 37 -19.39 17.27 -2.57
N ARG A 38 -18.41 17.95 -1.96
CA ARG A 38 -18.65 19.04 -1.00
C ARG A 38 -19.51 20.19 -1.54
N ARG A 39 -19.43 20.49 -2.84
CA ARG A 39 -20.16 21.61 -3.47
C ARG A 39 -21.66 21.32 -3.55
N TRP A 40 -22.03 20.14 -4.05
CA TRP A 40 -23.42 19.71 -4.14
C TRP A 40 -24.03 19.45 -2.76
N PHE A 41 -23.25 18.88 -1.84
CA PHE A 41 -23.68 18.76 -0.44
C PHE A 41 -23.91 20.13 0.21
N GLY A 42 -22.99 21.08 0.02
CA GLY A 42 -23.13 22.45 0.53
C GLY A 42 -24.36 23.15 -0.04
N LEU A 43 -24.65 22.98 -1.34
CA LEU A 43 -25.87 23.47 -1.96
C LEU A 43 -27.12 22.85 -1.34
N LEU A 44 -27.13 21.53 -1.13
CA LEU A 44 -28.24 20.82 -0.49
C LEU A 44 -28.51 21.35 0.93
N MET A 45 -27.46 21.51 1.75
CA MET A 45 -27.56 22.08 3.08
C MET A 45 -28.03 23.54 3.08
N GLY A 46 -27.52 24.35 2.13
CA GLY A 46 -27.92 25.74 1.97
C GLY A 46 -29.39 25.88 1.60
N LEU A 47 -29.88 25.06 0.67
CA LEU A 47 -31.30 25.02 0.29
C LEU A 47 -32.17 24.57 1.46
N LEU A 48 -31.78 23.52 2.18
CA LEU A 48 -32.54 23.04 3.34
C LEU A 48 -32.59 24.09 4.48
N SER A 49 -31.48 24.79 4.73
CA SER A 49 -31.44 25.88 5.70
C SER A 49 -32.35 27.04 5.30
N PHE A 50 -32.26 27.47 4.03
CA PHE A 50 -33.10 28.53 3.51
C PHE A 50 -34.58 28.14 3.54
N TRP A 51 -34.90 26.87 3.28
CA TRP A 51 -36.26 26.37 3.36
C TRP A 51 -36.80 26.43 4.79
N ALA A 52 -36.01 25.98 5.75
CA ALA A 52 -36.34 26.07 7.17
C ALA A 52 -36.52 27.53 7.61
N LEU A 53 -35.67 28.46 7.14
CA LEU A 53 -35.80 29.89 7.43
C LEU A 53 -37.11 30.49 6.88
N VAL A 54 -37.48 30.15 5.63
CA VAL A 54 -38.75 30.59 5.04
C VAL A 54 -39.94 30.07 5.84
N SER A 55 -39.90 28.80 6.27
CA SER A 55 -40.92 28.22 7.15
C SER A 55 -40.97 28.87 8.53
N PHE A 56 -39.81 29.21 9.12
CA PHE A 56 -39.72 29.95 10.38
C PHE A 56 -40.43 31.30 10.28
N VAL A 57 -40.10 32.08 9.25
CA VAL A 57 -40.71 33.40 9.01
C VAL A 57 -42.22 33.26 8.80
N GLY A 58 -42.64 32.27 8.01
CA GLY A 58 -44.05 32.01 7.70
C GLY A 58 -44.94 31.81 8.93
N VAL A 59 -44.43 31.20 10.01
CA VAL A 59 -45.23 30.97 11.23
C VAL A 59 -45.61 32.28 11.95
N PHE A 60 -44.84 33.35 11.77
CA PHE A 60 -45.04 34.64 12.46
C PHE A 60 -45.62 35.75 11.59
N VAL A 61 -45.77 35.52 10.28
CA VAL A 61 -46.23 36.53 9.33
C VAL A 61 -47.72 36.33 9.05
N PRO A 62 -48.63 37.17 9.59
CA PRO A 62 -50.05 37.07 9.27
C PRO A 62 -50.42 37.77 7.96
N ASP A 63 -49.51 38.56 7.38
CA ASP A 63 -49.77 39.29 6.14
C ASP A 63 -49.99 38.34 4.97
N ARG A 64 -51.09 38.55 4.25
CA ARG A 64 -51.52 37.66 3.15
C ARG A 64 -50.56 37.71 1.98
N GLN A 65 -50.15 38.90 1.54
CA GLN A 65 -49.27 39.04 0.37
C GLN A 65 -47.90 38.41 0.64
N LEU A 66 -47.40 38.60 1.86
CA LEU A 66 -46.15 37.99 2.29
C LEU A 66 -46.28 36.47 2.46
N GLN A 67 -47.42 35.95 2.94
CA GLN A 67 -47.69 34.49 2.95
C GLN A 67 -47.73 33.88 1.55
N GLU A 68 -48.35 34.55 0.57
CA GLU A 68 -48.35 34.12 -0.84
C GLU A 68 -46.93 34.07 -1.41
N LEU A 69 -46.13 35.11 -1.17
CA LEU A 69 -44.72 35.13 -1.58
C LEU A 69 -43.92 34.00 -0.91
N LEU A 70 -44.07 33.83 0.40
CA LEU A 70 -43.39 32.78 1.16
C LEU A 70 -43.79 31.40 0.66
N LEU A 71 -45.05 31.16 0.28
CA LEU A 71 -45.50 29.90 -0.31
C LEU A 71 -44.83 29.61 -1.66
N THR A 72 -44.69 30.63 -2.52
CA THR A 72 -43.98 30.49 -3.80
C THR A 72 -42.51 30.16 -3.57
N VAL A 73 -41.82 30.91 -2.71
CA VAL A 73 -40.41 30.66 -2.36
C VAL A 73 -40.25 29.28 -1.74
N TRP A 74 -41.12 28.91 -0.79
CA TRP A 74 -41.12 27.61 -0.13
C TRP A 74 -41.23 26.47 -1.14
N THR A 75 -42.12 26.60 -2.13
CA THR A 75 -42.31 25.59 -3.18
C THR A 75 -41.07 25.46 -4.07
N VAL A 76 -40.50 26.58 -4.51
CA VAL A 76 -39.31 26.60 -5.39
C VAL A 76 -38.11 25.97 -4.69
N VAL A 77 -37.87 26.31 -3.42
CA VAL A 77 -36.75 25.77 -2.64
C VAL A 77 -36.94 24.28 -2.37
N GLY A 78 -38.17 23.84 -2.04
CA GLY A 78 -38.47 22.43 -1.83
C GLY A 78 -38.20 21.58 -3.09
N LEU A 79 -38.61 22.05 -4.27
CA LEU A 79 -38.31 21.39 -5.55
C LEU A 79 -36.80 21.34 -5.84
N SER A 80 -36.12 22.47 -5.64
CA SER A 80 -34.67 22.59 -5.86
C SER A 80 -33.86 21.68 -4.93
N THR A 81 -34.36 21.43 -3.72
CA THR A 81 -33.73 20.53 -2.74
C THR A 81 -33.68 19.09 -3.24
N VAL A 82 -34.74 18.60 -3.92
CA VAL A 82 -34.76 17.25 -4.50
C VAL A 82 -33.75 17.12 -5.64
N PHE A 83 -33.64 18.16 -6.48
CA PHE A 83 -32.61 18.20 -7.52
C PHE A 83 -31.20 18.17 -6.93
N ALA A 84 -30.92 19.04 -5.96
CA ALA A 84 -29.61 19.11 -5.30
C ALA A 84 -29.27 17.80 -4.59
N TRP A 85 -30.25 17.12 -4.00
CA TRP A 85 -30.11 15.79 -3.42
C TRP A 85 -29.64 14.76 -4.46
N LEU A 86 -30.30 14.69 -5.61
CA LEU A 86 -29.94 13.72 -6.64
C LEU A 86 -28.56 14.02 -7.25
N ALA A 87 -28.26 15.29 -7.50
CA ALA A 87 -26.95 15.71 -7.97
C ALA A 87 -25.84 15.38 -6.96
N PHE A 88 -26.09 15.63 -5.67
CA PHE A 88 -25.18 15.23 -4.59
C PHE A 88 -24.93 13.73 -4.58
N VAL A 89 -25.98 12.91 -4.65
CA VAL A 89 -25.81 11.44 -4.61
C VAL A 89 -24.98 10.94 -5.79
N VAL A 90 -25.27 11.40 -7.01
CA VAL A 90 -24.53 10.96 -8.21
C VAL A 90 -23.05 11.33 -8.10
N ASP A 91 -22.76 12.57 -7.68
CA ASP A 91 -21.41 13.06 -7.42
C ASP A 91 -20.71 12.34 -6.27
N TYR A 92 -21.47 11.90 -5.27
CA TYR A 92 -20.97 11.11 -4.15
C TYR A 92 -20.65 9.67 -4.53
N THR A 93 -21.33 9.11 -5.53
CA THR A 93 -21.10 7.75 -6.06
C THR A 93 -20.15 7.76 -7.28
N ASP A 94 -19.19 8.69 -7.33
CA ASP A 94 -18.16 8.85 -8.38
C ASP A 94 -18.68 9.06 -9.82
N GLY A 95 -19.90 9.58 -10.00
CA GLY A 95 -20.42 9.99 -11.30
C GLY A 95 -20.46 11.51 -11.46
N ASP A 96 -20.17 12.05 -12.65
CA ASP A 96 -20.39 13.49 -12.89
C ASP A 96 -21.89 13.79 -13.02
N PRO A 97 -22.50 14.59 -12.11
CA PRO A 97 -23.91 14.90 -12.15
C PRO A 97 -24.30 15.74 -13.38
N LEU A 98 -23.40 16.52 -13.96
CA LEU A 98 -23.69 17.34 -15.15
C LEU A 98 -23.77 16.49 -16.43
N GLU A 99 -23.02 15.39 -16.48
CA GLU A 99 -23.03 14.47 -17.62
C GLU A 99 -24.15 13.42 -17.50
N SER A 100 -24.59 13.11 -16.28
CA SER A 100 -25.64 12.14 -16.02
C SER A 100 -26.95 12.48 -16.75
N ARG A 101 -27.43 11.55 -17.58
CA ARG A 101 -28.73 11.66 -18.26
C ARG A 101 -29.87 11.77 -17.24
N LEU A 102 -29.76 11.04 -16.12
CA LEU A 102 -30.77 11.04 -15.07
C LEU A 102 -30.89 12.43 -14.43
N VAL A 103 -29.77 13.01 -14.00
CA VAL A 103 -29.74 14.34 -13.38
C VAL A 103 -30.25 15.41 -14.34
N ARG A 104 -29.92 15.33 -15.64
CA ARG A 104 -30.45 16.25 -16.66
C ARG A 104 -31.98 16.16 -16.82
N VAL A 105 -32.54 14.96 -16.80
CA VAL A 105 -34.02 14.78 -16.83
C VAL A 105 -34.66 15.39 -15.58
N PHE A 106 -34.07 15.15 -14.41
CA PHE A 106 -34.55 15.74 -13.16
C PHE A 106 -34.37 17.27 -13.10
N ALA A 107 -33.31 17.80 -13.70
CA ALA A 107 -33.10 19.25 -13.85
C ALA A 107 -34.20 19.88 -14.70
N LEU A 108 -34.52 19.29 -15.85
CA LEU A 108 -35.60 19.77 -16.73
C LEU A 108 -36.96 19.68 -16.04
N ALA A 109 -37.25 18.58 -15.34
CA ALA A 109 -38.46 18.43 -14.55
C ALA A 109 -38.55 19.48 -13.42
N CYS A 110 -37.44 19.73 -12.71
CA CYS A 110 -37.34 20.76 -11.69
C CYS A 110 -37.61 22.14 -12.27
N LEU A 111 -37.00 22.49 -13.39
CA LEU A 111 -37.20 23.78 -14.08
C LEU A 111 -38.67 23.97 -14.49
N GLY A 112 -39.30 22.95 -15.07
CA GLY A 112 -40.72 22.99 -15.43
C GLY A 112 -41.63 23.19 -14.22
N LEU A 113 -41.40 22.45 -13.14
CA LEU A 113 -42.17 22.58 -11.90
C LEU A 113 -41.93 23.91 -11.19
N VAL A 114 -40.71 24.44 -11.23
CA VAL A 114 -40.36 25.77 -10.72
C VAL A 114 -41.05 26.86 -11.54
N ALA A 115 -41.11 26.73 -12.87
CA ALA A 115 -41.84 27.68 -13.71
C ALA A 115 -43.33 27.74 -13.31
N VAL A 116 -43.96 26.58 -13.11
CA VAL A 116 -45.34 26.47 -12.60
C VAL A 116 -45.46 27.05 -11.19
N ALA A 117 -44.46 26.86 -10.33
CA ALA A 117 -44.48 27.38 -8.97
C ALA A 117 -44.37 28.91 -8.94
N VAL A 118 -43.50 29.52 -9.76
CA VAL A 118 -43.34 30.98 -9.81
C VAL A 118 -44.61 31.65 -10.35
N THR A 119 -45.37 30.97 -11.19
CA THR A 119 -46.66 31.44 -11.71
C THR A 119 -47.87 31.10 -10.83
N LEU A 120 -47.64 30.58 -9.61
CA LEU A 120 -48.69 30.26 -8.62
C LEU A 120 -49.79 31.32 -8.50
N PRO A 121 -49.49 32.64 -8.41
CA PRO A 121 -50.53 33.66 -8.25
C PRO A 121 -51.50 33.80 -9.44
N PHE A 122 -51.16 33.23 -10.60
CA PHE A 122 -51.90 33.41 -11.85
C PHE A 122 -52.75 32.21 -12.25
N HIS A 123 -52.69 31.09 -11.51
CA HIS A 123 -53.41 29.87 -11.86
C HIS A 123 -53.65 28.95 -10.65
N ASP A 124 -54.61 28.05 -10.77
CA ASP A 124 -54.90 27.02 -9.76
C ASP A 124 -54.27 25.65 -10.11
N LEU A 125 -53.26 25.63 -10.99
CA LEU A 125 -52.66 24.39 -11.49
C LEU A 125 -51.90 23.63 -10.40
N TYR A 126 -51.13 24.35 -9.58
CA TYR A 126 -50.32 23.75 -8.52
C TYR A 126 -51.16 23.50 -7.26
N TYR A 127 -51.88 24.51 -6.77
CA TYR A 127 -52.87 24.39 -5.71
C TYR A 127 -54.25 24.73 -6.25
N SER A 128 -55.24 23.89 -6.00
CA SER A 128 -56.62 24.13 -6.44
C SER A 128 -57.37 25.12 -5.53
N SER A 129 -56.90 25.30 -4.31
CA SER A 129 -57.32 26.38 -3.42
C SER A 129 -56.23 26.72 -2.41
N VAL A 130 -56.19 28.00 -2.02
CA VAL A 130 -55.24 28.57 -1.08
C VAL A 130 -56.04 29.36 -0.04
N LEU A 131 -56.12 28.85 1.19
CA LEU A 131 -56.86 29.44 2.30
C LEU A 131 -55.88 29.96 3.35
N PHE A 132 -56.05 31.21 3.76
CA PHE A 132 -55.23 31.84 4.80
C PHE A 132 -55.85 31.59 6.17
N ARG A 133 -55.08 30.99 7.06
CA ARG A 133 -55.46 30.69 8.43
C ARG A 133 -54.60 31.50 9.38
N THR A 134 -55.21 32.04 10.44
CA THR A 134 -54.51 32.77 11.51
C THR A 134 -54.42 31.96 12.81
N GLU A 135 -55.21 30.89 12.93
CA GLU A 135 -55.19 29.97 14.05
C GLU A 135 -54.80 28.56 13.59
N PRO A 136 -53.99 27.82 14.36
CA PRO A 136 -53.39 28.19 15.66
C PRO A 136 -52.24 29.21 15.54
N PHE A 137 -51.74 29.43 14.34
CA PHE A 137 -50.81 30.50 13.95
C PHE A 137 -51.00 30.84 12.47
N ALA A 138 -50.32 31.87 11.97
CA ALA A 138 -50.43 32.28 10.57
C ALA A 138 -49.87 31.19 9.63
N HIS A 139 -50.72 30.64 8.78
CA HIS A 139 -50.30 29.66 7.78
C HIS A 139 -51.26 29.60 6.59
N VAL A 140 -50.81 28.90 5.55
CA VAL A 140 -51.60 28.62 4.36
C VAL A 140 -52.06 27.17 4.39
N GLU A 141 -53.36 26.97 4.27
CA GLU A 141 -53.97 25.69 3.97
C GLU A 141 -54.17 25.59 2.47
N THR A 142 -53.66 24.51 1.86
CA THR A 142 -53.70 24.34 0.40
C THR A 142 -54.39 23.04 0.01
N THR A 143 -55.24 23.08 -1.00
CA THR A 143 -55.75 21.86 -1.64
C THR A 143 -54.86 21.48 -2.81
N VAL A 144 -54.57 20.18 -2.96
CA VAL A 144 -53.67 19.64 -3.97
C VAL A 144 -54.28 19.84 -5.37
N GLY A 145 -53.57 20.55 -6.25
CA GLY A 145 -53.83 20.62 -7.68
C GLY A 145 -53.00 19.59 -8.47
N PRO A 146 -53.26 19.40 -9.78
CA PRO A 146 -52.54 18.45 -10.62
C PRO A 146 -51.02 18.71 -10.69
N GLY A 147 -50.60 19.98 -10.69
CA GLY A 147 -49.18 20.36 -10.65
C GLY A 147 -48.49 19.91 -9.36
N ARG A 148 -49.20 19.95 -8.21
CA ARG A 148 -48.67 19.43 -6.94
C ARG A 148 -48.56 17.91 -6.95
N VAL A 149 -49.46 17.19 -7.61
CA VAL A 149 -49.34 15.73 -7.79
C VAL A 149 -48.08 15.39 -8.59
N ALA A 150 -47.81 16.11 -9.69
CA ALA A 150 -46.58 15.94 -10.46
C ALA A 150 -45.33 16.23 -9.61
N ALA A 151 -45.36 17.30 -8.79
CA ALA A 151 -44.27 17.63 -7.86
C ALA A 151 -44.04 16.55 -6.79
N LEU A 152 -45.09 15.90 -6.29
CA LEU A 152 -44.96 14.77 -5.38
C LEU A 152 -44.31 13.57 -6.07
N GLY A 153 -44.73 13.23 -7.28
CA GLY A 153 -44.10 12.17 -8.08
C GLY A 153 -42.61 12.44 -8.34
N TYR A 154 -42.27 13.68 -8.69
CA TYR A 154 -40.89 14.15 -8.81
C TYR A 154 -40.09 13.98 -7.49
N THR A 155 -40.68 14.35 -6.36
CA THR A 155 -40.04 14.25 -5.04
C THR A 155 -39.78 12.79 -4.65
N PHE A 156 -40.81 11.93 -4.73
CA PHE A 156 -40.68 10.52 -4.35
C PHE A 156 -39.72 9.75 -5.25
N SER A 157 -39.76 10.00 -6.56
CA SER A 157 -38.82 9.36 -7.49
C SER A 157 -37.39 9.83 -7.28
N GLY A 158 -37.15 11.13 -7.07
CA GLY A 158 -35.81 11.67 -6.80
C GLY A 158 -35.21 11.17 -5.49
N VAL A 159 -36.00 11.17 -4.41
CA VAL A 159 -35.59 10.61 -3.10
C VAL A 159 -35.34 9.11 -3.21
N GLY A 160 -36.24 8.36 -3.86
CA GLY A 160 -36.12 6.93 -4.04
C GLY A 160 -34.89 6.53 -4.86
N LEU A 161 -34.66 7.17 -6.00
CA LEU A 161 -33.50 6.90 -6.87
C LEU A 161 -32.18 7.28 -6.21
N GLY A 162 -32.10 8.46 -5.58
CA GLY A 162 -30.90 8.85 -4.84
C GLY A 162 -30.61 7.89 -3.69
N THR A 163 -31.63 7.43 -2.98
CA THR A 163 -31.40 6.45 -1.90
C THR A 163 -31.01 5.08 -2.46
N TYR A 164 -31.56 4.67 -3.60
CA TYR A 164 -31.17 3.44 -4.28
C TYR A 164 -29.68 3.42 -4.62
N TYR A 165 -29.14 4.49 -5.21
CA TYR A 165 -27.71 4.59 -5.51
C TYR A 165 -26.83 4.52 -4.24
N LEU A 166 -27.23 5.18 -3.15
CA LEU A 166 -26.51 5.06 -1.87
C LEU A 166 -26.60 3.65 -1.27
N LEU A 167 -27.75 2.99 -1.39
CA LEU A 167 -27.92 1.60 -0.94
C LEU A 167 -27.07 0.64 -1.78
N GLU A 168 -27.01 0.83 -3.10
CA GLU A 168 -26.17 0.05 -4.00
C GLU A 168 -24.69 0.19 -3.62
N LEU A 169 -24.23 1.41 -3.31
CA LEU A 169 -22.89 1.65 -2.80
C LEU A 169 -22.62 0.86 -1.50
N PHE A 170 -23.52 0.93 -0.52
CA PHE A 170 -23.33 0.25 0.78
C PHE A 170 -23.51 -1.27 0.76
N VAL A 171 -24.12 -1.82 -0.29
CA VAL A 171 -24.35 -3.27 -0.44
C VAL A 171 -23.32 -3.91 -1.37
N SER A 172 -22.75 -3.17 -2.32
CA SER A 172 -21.80 -3.68 -3.33
C SER A 172 -20.36 -3.80 -2.83
N THR A 173 -19.95 -3.02 -1.83
CA THR A 173 -18.61 -3.14 -1.24
C THR A 173 -18.50 -4.41 -0.39
N ARG A 174 -17.37 -5.14 -0.54
CA ARG A 174 -17.02 -6.44 0.12
C ARG A 174 -17.21 -6.47 1.65
N TYR A 175 -17.37 -5.30 2.29
CA TYR A 175 -17.73 -5.12 3.70
C TYR A 175 -19.17 -4.61 3.87
N ARG A 176 -20.12 -5.54 3.94
CA ARG A 176 -21.56 -5.28 4.08
C ARG A 176 -21.90 -4.58 5.41
N SER A 177 -21.91 -3.25 5.46
CA SER A 177 -22.38 -2.51 6.64
C SER A 177 -23.91 -2.53 6.74
N ARG A 178 -24.47 -3.65 7.23
CA ARG A 178 -25.93 -3.82 7.43
C ARG A 178 -26.53 -2.68 8.25
N THR A 179 -25.77 -2.11 9.19
CA THR A 179 -26.20 -0.98 10.01
C THR A 179 -26.44 0.28 9.18
N GLN A 180 -25.61 0.60 8.19
CA GLN A 180 -25.79 1.82 7.38
C GLN A 180 -26.97 1.69 6.42
N ALA A 181 -27.15 0.52 5.80
CA ALA A 181 -28.34 0.24 5.01
C ALA A 181 -29.62 0.37 5.86
N LEU A 182 -29.59 -0.13 7.11
CA LEU A 182 -30.71 0.05 8.05
C LEU A 182 -30.93 1.53 8.43
N VAL A 183 -29.86 2.31 8.63
CA VAL A 183 -29.98 3.75 8.93
C VAL A 183 -30.55 4.53 7.74
N LEU A 184 -30.16 4.21 6.50
CA LEU A 184 -30.76 4.80 5.30
C LEU A 184 -32.25 4.47 5.18
N VAL A 185 -32.62 3.20 5.36
CA VAL A 185 -34.02 2.78 5.34
C VAL A 185 -34.82 3.44 6.46
N ALA A 186 -34.25 3.52 7.67
CA ALA A 186 -34.86 4.25 8.78
C ALA A 186 -35.02 5.74 8.44
N GLY A 187 -34.04 6.36 7.79
CA GLY A 187 -34.12 7.73 7.29
C GLY A 187 -35.29 7.95 6.34
N ILE A 188 -35.53 7.04 5.39
CA ILE A 188 -36.69 7.10 4.49
C ILE A 188 -38.00 7.04 5.28
N VAL A 189 -38.11 6.06 6.18
CA VAL A 189 -39.34 5.85 6.98
C VAL A 189 -39.62 7.07 7.84
N LEU A 190 -38.61 7.57 8.56
CA LEU A 190 -38.72 8.78 9.40
C LEU A 190 -39.03 10.03 8.56
N GLY A 191 -38.50 10.12 7.34
CA GLY A 191 -38.74 11.24 6.44
C GLY A 191 -40.15 11.26 5.85
N ILE A 192 -40.74 10.10 5.54
CA ILE A 192 -42.08 10.00 4.98
C ILE A 192 -43.16 10.19 6.06
N LEU A 193 -42.84 9.87 7.32
CA LEU A 193 -43.80 9.84 8.43
C LEU A 193 -44.56 11.18 8.66
N PRO A 194 -43.92 12.37 8.69
CA PRO A 194 -44.65 13.63 8.84
C PRO A 194 -45.62 13.91 7.68
N PHE A 195 -45.26 13.50 6.46
CA PHE A 195 -46.12 13.67 5.29
C PHE A 195 -47.33 12.74 5.34
N THR A 196 -47.15 11.46 5.68
CA THR A 196 -48.28 10.53 5.81
C THR A 196 -49.18 10.89 6.98
N ALA A 197 -48.63 11.33 8.10
CA ALA A 197 -49.42 11.84 9.23
C ALA A 197 -50.28 13.06 8.84
N SER A 198 -49.74 13.96 8.00
CA SER A 198 -50.46 15.13 7.48
C SER A 198 -51.62 14.71 6.57
N LEU A 199 -51.44 13.70 5.70
CA LEU A 199 -52.50 13.20 4.82
C LEU A 199 -53.70 12.60 5.57
N VAL A 200 -53.46 11.93 6.70
CA VAL A 200 -54.52 11.29 7.51
C VAL A 200 -55.05 12.25 8.61
N GLY A 201 -54.53 13.48 8.67
CA GLY A 201 -54.99 14.51 9.61
C GLY A 201 -54.58 14.28 11.07
N VAL A 202 -53.51 13.51 11.32
CA VAL A 202 -53.04 13.13 12.66
C VAL A 202 -51.89 14.03 13.15
N THR A 203 -51.71 15.21 12.55
CA THR A 203 -50.69 16.18 12.95
C THR A 203 -51.27 17.24 13.90
N PRO A 204 -50.43 17.94 14.69
CA PRO A 204 -50.92 18.97 15.62
C PRO A 204 -51.70 20.11 14.97
N VAL A 205 -51.45 20.37 13.69
CA VAL A 205 -52.15 21.38 12.88
C VAL A 205 -52.51 20.75 11.53
N PRO A 206 -53.65 20.04 11.39
CA PRO A 206 -53.96 19.24 10.19
C PRO A 206 -53.96 20.02 8.87
N THR A 207 -54.21 21.32 8.93
CA THR A 207 -54.26 22.25 7.79
C THR A 207 -52.87 22.77 7.37
N TYR A 208 -51.82 22.46 8.14
CA TYR A 208 -50.45 22.90 7.87
C TYR A 208 -49.65 21.84 7.11
N ASN A 209 -48.69 22.28 6.30
CA ASN A 209 -47.83 21.38 5.53
C ASN A 209 -46.58 20.97 6.33
N HIS A 210 -46.48 19.69 6.71
CA HIS A 210 -45.36 19.16 7.50
C HIS A 210 -44.22 18.54 6.68
N THR A 211 -44.21 18.68 5.34
CA THR A 211 -43.18 18.03 4.50
C THR A 211 -41.75 18.45 4.85
N VAL A 212 -41.53 19.69 5.30
CA VAL A 212 -40.19 20.17 5.71
C VAL A 212 -39.62 19.34 6.86
N PHE A 213 -40.44 18.96 7.84
CA PHE A 213 -39.99 18.13 8.98
C PHE A 213 -39.47 16.77 8.50
N GLY A 214 -40.20 16.17 7.55
CA GLY A 214 -39.84 14.89 6.95
C GLY A 214 -38.53 14.96 6.18
N ILE A 215 -38.43 15.90 5.24
CA ILE A 215 -37.24 16.03 4.39
C ILE A 215 -36.01 16.44 5.22
N ALA A 216 -36.15 17.34 6.19
CA ALA A 216 -35.05 17.69 7.09
C ALA A 216 -34.55 16.46 7.87
N THR A 217 -35.47 15.67 8.44
CA THR A 217 -35.12 14.44 9.15
C THR A 217 -34.41 13.43 8.23
N PHE A 218 -34.95 13.20 7.03
CA PHE A 218 -34.34 12.33 6.03
C PHE A 218 -32.92 12.78 5.68
N VAL A 219 -32.74 14.04 5.29
CA VAL A 219 -31.44 14.59 4.87
C VAL A 219 -30.41 14.52 6.01
N LEU A 220 -30.81 14.79 7.26
CA LEU A 220 -29.91 14.69 8.42
C LEU A 220 -29.52 13.25 8.74
N VAL A 221 -30.46 12.30 8.68
CA VAL A 221 -30.17 10.87 8.89
C VAL A 221 -29.25 10.33 7.79
N VAL A 222 -29.51 10.69 6.54
CA VAL A 222 -28.61 10.30 5.44
C VAL A 222 -27.25 10.94 5.60
N THR A 223 -27.18 12.23 5.97
CA THR A 223 -25.91 12.92 6.23
C THR A 223 -25.12 12.15 7.28
N TYR A 224 -25.75 11.75 8.38
CA TYR A 224 -25.09 10.90 9.38
C TYR A 224 -24.62 9.57 8.79
N ALA A 225 -25.44 8.87 8.00
CA ALA A 225 -25.08 7.60 7.37
C ALA A 225 -23.87 7.73 6.45
N VAL A 226 -23.85 8.76 5.61
CA VAL A 226 -22.78 9.08 4.65
C VAL A 226 -21.48 9.45 5.37
N PHE A 227 -21.52 10.44 6.27
CA PHE A 227 -20.30 10.93 6.93
C PHE A 227 -19.75 9.96 7.97
N ARG A 228 -20.58 9.08 8.54
CA ARG A 228 -20.06 8.01 9.39
C ARG A 228 -19.07 7.12 8.62
N HIS A 229 -19.28 6.91 7.31
CA HIS A 229 -18.34 6.15 6.46
C HIS A 229 -17.12 7.00 6.07
N SER A 230 -17.27 8.28 5.74
CA SER A 230 -16.12 9.14 5.41
C SER A 230 -15.13 9.31 6.56
N PHE A 231 -15.55 9.14 7.82
CA PHE A 231 -14.68 9.25 8.99
C PHE A 231 -14.27 7.91 9.61
N ALA A 232 -15.08 6.86 9.43
CA ALA A 232 -14.71 5.53 9.90
C ALA A 232 -13.67 4.86 9.00
N ASP A 233 -13.56 5.28 7.72
CA ASP A 233 -12.89 4.47 6.70
C ASP A 233 -11.79 5.19 5.90
N PHE A 234 -11.04 6.12 6.51
CA PHE A 234 -9.71 6.47 5.96
C PHE A 234 -8.68 5.34 6.16
N ALA A 235 -8.99 4.31 6.94
CA ALA A 235 -8.13 3.16 7.19
C ALA A 235 -8.27 2.01 6.15
N PRO A 236 -9.46 1.61 5.65
CA PRO A 236 -9.60 0.49 4.72
C PRO A 236 -9.18 0.80 3.28
N ILE A 237 -9.54 1.97 2.71
CA ILE A 237 -9.19 2.28 1.30
C ILE A 237 -7.68 2.39 1.12
N ALA A 238 -6.98 3.00 2.08
CA ALA A 238 -5.52 3.02 2.10
C ALA A 238 -4.94 1.61 2.31
N ARG A 239 -5.59 0.74 3.10
CA ARG A 239 -5.17 -0.66 3.28
C ARG A 239 -5.34 -1.46 2.00
N ASP A 240 -6.47 -1.34 1.31
CA ASP A 240 -6.75 -2.10 0.09
C ASP A 240 -5.82 -1.67 -1.06
N ILE A 241 -5.55 -0.36 -1.20
CA ILE A 241 -4.57 0.15 -2.18
C ILE A 241 -3.16 -0.33 -1.81
N VAL A 242 -2.75 -0.22 -0.53
CA VAL A 242 -1.40 -0.64 -0.11
C VAL A 242 -1.22 -2.16 -0.24
N VAL A 243 -2.23 -2.96 0.12
CA VAL A 243 -2.18 -4.43 0.04
C VAL A 243 -2.26 -4.92 -1.41
N ALA A 244 -3.01 -4.22 -2.28
CA ALA A 244 -3.05 -4.54 -3.70
C ALA A 244 -1.74 -4.19 -4.43
N GLU A 245 -1.02 -3.17 -3.98
CA GLU A 245 0.30 -2.80 -4.52
C GLU A 245 1.42 -3.75 -4.06
N ILE A 246 1.19 -4.56 -3.01
CA ILE A 246 2.15 -5.61 -2.62
C ILE A 246 2.12 -6.70 -3.71
N GLU A 247 3.23 -6.83 -4.43
CA GLU A 247 3.42 -7.84 -5.47
C GLU A 247 3.61 -9.25 -4.91
N ASP A 248 4.00 -9.37 -3.63
CA ASP A 248 4.14 -10.64 -2.92
C ASP A 248 2.76 -11.20 -2.50
N PRO A 249 2.51 -12.51 -2.69
CA PRO A 249 1.30 -13.15 -2.20
C PRO A 249 1.07 -12.97 -0.69
N LEU A 250 -0.09 -12.42 -0.34
CA LEU A 250 -0.51 -12.17 1.02
C LEU A 250 -1.80 -12.92 1.34
N PHE A 251 -1.79 -13.65 2.46
CA PHE A 251 -2.94 -14.36 3.00
C PHE A 251 -3.22 -13.91 4.43
N ILE A 252 -4.48 -13.73 4.77
CA ILE A 252 -4.95 -13.43 6.12
C ILE A 252 -5.77 -14.62 6.58
N ILE A 253 -5.40 -15.21 7.71
CA ILE A 253 -6.06 -16.38 8.28
C ILE A 253 -6.54 -16.10 9.71
N ASP A 254 -7.57 -16.82 10.14
CA ASP A 254 -8.04 -16.78 11.53
C ASP A 254 -7.22 -17.70 12.44
N SER A 255 -7.59 -17.76 13.72
CA SER A 255 -6.95 -18.63 14.71
C SER A 255 -7.09 -20.12 14.41
N ASP A 256 -8.08 -20.50 13.60
CA ASP A 256 -8.35 -21.88 13.23
C ASP A 256 -7.73 -22.21 11.85
N THR A 257 -6.81 -21.38 11.35
CA THR A 257 -6.09 -21.51 10.07
C THR A 257 -6.97 -21.45 8.81
N HIS A 258 -8.17 -20.88 8.92
CA HIS A 258 -9.04 -20.65 7.76
C HIS A 258 -8.74 -19.32 7.09
N LEU A 259 -8.83 -19.29 5.76
CA LEU A 259 -8.64 -18.10 4.95
C LEU A 259 -9.73 -17.06 5.23
N VAL A 260 -9.33 -15.90 5.73
CA VAL A 260 -10.21 -14.74 5.93
C VAL A 260 -10.15 -13.82 4.72
N ASP A 261 -8.95 -13.56 4.21
CA ASP A 261 -8.75 -12.67 3.06
C ASP A 261 -7.41 -12.91 2.34
N TYR A 262 -7.26 -12.37 1.14
CA TYR A 262 -6.03 -12.47 0.34
C TYR A 262 -5.90 -11.32 -0.67
N ASN A 263 -4.67 -11.01 -1.10
CA ASN A 263 -4.42 -9.98 -2.13
C ASN A 263 -4.40 -10.54 -3.56
N ASP A 264 -4.35 -9.67 -4.56
CA ASP A 264 -4.36 -10.08 -5.98
C ASP A 264 -3.13 -10.92 -6.35
N ALA A 265 -1.98 -10.67 -5.73
CA ALA A 265 -0.78 -11.48 -5.93
C ALA A 265 -0.99 -12.93 -5.50
N ALA A 266 -1.66 -13.17 -4.38
CA ALA A 266 -2.05 -14.51 -3.94
C ALA A 266 -2.99 -15.20 -4.92
N GLY A 267 -3.95 -14.46 -5.49
CA GLY A 267 -4.86 -14.97 -6.53
C GLY A 267 -4.13 -15.41 -7.81
N ARG A 268 -3.01 -14.76 -8.15
CA ARG A 268 -2.15 -15.15 -9.29
C ARG A 268 -1.25 -16.34 -8.96
N ALA A 269 -0.73 -16.41 -7.74
CA ALA A 269 0.21 -17.44 -7.33
C ALA A 269 -0.46 -18.81 -7.08
N VAL A 270 -1.69 -18.83 -6.58
CA VAL A 270 -2.41 -20.06 -6.23
C VAL A 270 -3.51 -20.36 -7.25
N ARG A 271 -3.39 -21.51 -7.92
CA ARG A 271 -4.38 -21.92 -8.93
C ARG A 271 -5.73 -22.20 -8.30
N GLY A 272 -6.76 -21.53 -8.79
CA GLY A 272 -8.14 -21.72 -8.35
C GLY A 272 -8.51 -20.93 -7.09
N LEU A 273 -7.65 -20.03 -6.61
CA LEU A 273 -7.96 -19.15 -5.50
C LEU A 273 -8.94 -18.06 -5.93
N ASP A 274 -10.14 -18.08 -5.35
CA ASP A 274 -11.21 -17.13 -5.64
C ASP A 274 -11.99 -16.73 -4.38
N SER A 275 -13.02 -15.89 -4.54
CA SER A 275 -13.85 -15.45 -3.42
C SER A 275 -14.60 -16.59 -2.71
N HIS A 276 -14.77 -17.76 -3.35
CA HIS A 276 -15.38 -18.94 -2.73
C HIS A 276 -14.40 -19.73 -1.87
N SER A 277 -13.11 -19.44 -1.97
CA SER A 277 -12.05 -20.04 -1.16
C SER A 277 -11.99 -19.45 0.26
N ILE A 278 -12.69 -18.33 0.51
CA ILE A 278 -12.79 -17.73 1.85
C ILE A 278 -13.49 -18.70 2.80
N GLY A 279 -12.89 -18.93 3.97
CA GLY A 279 -13.36 -19.87 5.00
C GLY A 279 -12.85 -21.30 4.81
N THR A 280 -12.01 -21.57 3.80
CA THR A 280 -11.34 -22.86 3.65
C THR A 280 -10.00 -22.89 4.40
N PRO A 281 -9.56 -24.05 4.93
CA PRO A 281 -8.25 -24.17 5.56
C PRO A 281 -7.12 -23.84 4.57
N VAL A 282 -6.16 -23.01 4.97
CA VAL A 282 -5.07 -22.57 4.07
C VAL A 282 -4.20 -23.74 3.59
N SER A 283 -4.10 -24.79 4.39
CA SER A 283 -3.41 -26.06 4.07
C SER A 283 -4.02 -26.80 2.88
N ALA A 284 -5.30 -26.57 2.57
CA ALA A 284 -5.97 -27.16 1.41
C ALA A 284 -5.77 -26.34 0.13
N LEU A 285 -5.31 -25.08 0.26
CA LEU A 285 -5.12 -24.16 -0.85
C LEU A 285 -3.65 -24.11 -1.31
N VAL A 286 -2.72 -24.23 -0.37
CA VAL A 286 -1.29 -24.10 -0.60
C VAL A 286 -0.58 -25.37 -0.14
N ASP A 287 -0.18 -26.18 -1.11
CA ASP A 287 0.67 -27.35 -0.89
C ASP A 287 2.00 -26.90 -0.27
N GLY A 288 2.25 -27.29 0.99
CA GLY A 288 3.43 -26.87 1.77
C GLY A 288 3.10 -26.04 3.03
N LEU A 289 1.88 -25.47 3.12
CA LEU A 289 1.37 -24.89 4.38
C LEU A 289 0.58 -25.91 5.22
N SER A 290 0.60 -27.19 4.84
CA SER A 290 -0.09 -28.29 5.53
C SER A 290 0.47 -28.62 6.92
N GLU A 291 1.71 -28.24 7.20
CA GLU A 291 2.40 -28.46 8.49
C GLU A 291 2.44 -27.18 9.35
N PHE A 292 1.76 -26.12 8.93
CA PHE A 292 1.77 -24.85 9.65
C PHE A 292 0.83 -24.90 10.87
N ASP A 293 1.41 -24.89 12.08
CA ASP A 293 0.68 -24.64 13.33
C ASP A 293 0.97 -23.21 13.82
N PRO A 294 -0.06 -22.34 13.93
CA PRO A 294 0.11 -20.99 14.45
C PRO A 294 0.63 -20.97 15.91
N GLY A 295 1.95 -20.86 16.07
CA GLY A 295 2.64 -20.86 17.36
C GLY A 295 4.01 -21.56 17.32
N GLU A 296 4.27 -22.37 16.30
CA GLU A 296 5.58 -22.98 16.02
C GLU A 296 6.28 -22.28 14.84
N GLU A 297 7.59 -22.50 14.69
CA GLU A 297 8.32 -22.04 13.50
C GLU A 297 7.76 -22.79 12.27
N GLY A 298 7.00 -22.07 11.46
CA GLY A 298 6.46 -22.59 10.20
C GLY A 298 7.56 -22.92 9.17
N PRO A 299 7.18 -23.50 8.03
CA PRO A 299 8.14 -23.85 6.98
C PRO A 299 8.88 -22.61 6.47
N GLU A 300 10.22 -22.65 6.43
CA GLU A 300 11.04 -21.52 5.98
C GLU A 300 10.80 -21.18 4.51
N MET A 301 10.49 -22.19 3.69
CA MET A 301 10.29 -22.07 2.25
C MET A 301 9.17 -22.99 1.75
N VAL A 302 8.37 -22.50 0.79
CA VAL A 302 7.38 -23.28 0.05
C VAL A 302 7.63 -23.11 -1.45
N SER A 303 7.37 -24.16 -2.23
CA SER A 303 7.51 -24.13 -3.69
C SER A 303 6.14 -24.22 -4.36
N LEU A 304 5.79 -23.23 -5.16
CA LEU A 304 4.53 -23.16 -5.89
C LEU A 304 4.77 -23.28 -7.39
N THR A 305 3.80 -23.85 -8.10
CA THR A 305 3.82 -23.86 -9.57
C THR A 305 2.96 -22.72 -10.10
N VAL A 306 3.60 -21.63 -10.55
CA VAL A 306 2.94 -20.45 -11.11
C VAL A 306 3.21 -20.43 -12.61
N ASP A 307 2.16 -20.37 -13.44
CA ASP A 307 2.26 -20.39 -14.92
C ASP A 307 3.06 -21.57 -15.51
N GLY A 308 3.18 -22.67 -14.77
CA GLY A 308 3.93 -23.86 -15.19
C GLY A 308 5.41 -23.84 -14.79
N GLU A 309 5.88 -22.77 -14.16
CA GLU A 309 7.23 -22.67 -13.59
C GLU A 309 7.20 -22.91 -12.08
N SER A 310 8.22 -23.59 -11.55
CA SER A 310 8.39 -23.76 -10.11
C SER A 310 9.05 -22.52 -9.53
N ARG A 311 8.34 -21.85 -8.62
CA ARG A 311 8.82 -20.68 -7.89
C ARG A 311 8.99 -21.02 -6.41
N HIS A 312 10.07 -20.53 -5.82
CA HIS A 312 10.41 -20.71 -4.42
C HIS A 312 10.05 -19.44 -3.64
N TYR A 313 9.28 -19.60 -2.57
CA TYR A 313 8.85 -18.49 -1.71
C TYR A 313 9.34 -18.71 -0.29
N SER A 314 9.89 -17.67 0.34
CA SER A 314 10.09 -17.68 1.80
C SER A 314 8.80 -17.33 2.50
N VAL A 315 8.44 -18.06 3.56
CA VAL A 315 7.21 -17.83 4.31
C VAL A 315 7.49 -16.92 5.49
N GLN A 316 6.77 -15.80 5.57
CA GLN A 316 6.80 -14.91 6.74
C GLN A 316 5.42 -14.87 7.38
N VAL A 317 5.38 -15.13 8.69
CA VAL A 317 4.13 -15.18 9.45
C VAL A 317 4.18 -14.13 10.54
N SER A 318 3.14 -13.30 10.63
CA SER A 318 2.98 -12.29 11.67
C SER A 318 1.63 -12.45 12.36
N GLU A 319 1.62 -12.47 13.69
CA GLU A 319 0.37 -12.45 14.46
C GLU A 319 -0.26 -11.06 14.37
N VAL A 320 -1.56 -11.02 14.06
CA VAL A 320 -2.35 -9.79 14.00
C VAL A 320 -3.50 -9.90 15.00
N THR A 321 -3.56 -8.95 15.92
CA THR A 321 -4.68 -8.85 16.88
C THR A 321 -5.57 -7.69 16.49
N ALA A 322 -6.82 -7.97 16.08
CA ALA A 322 -7.78 -6.94 15.68
C ALA A 322 -9.12 -7.10 16.43
N ARG A 323 -9.51 -6.13 17.26
CA ARG A 323 -10.83 -6.15 17.92
C ARG A 323 -11.93 -5.81 16.90
N PRO A 324 -13.06 -6.58 16.83
CA PRO A 324 -13.55 -7.55 17.81
C PRO A 324 -13.18 -9.02 17.50
N SER A 325 -12.45 -9.30 16.42
CA SER A 325 -12.09 -10.66 16.06
C SER A 325 -11.00 -11.24 16.98
N PRO A 326 -11.00 -12.56 17.21
CA PRO A 326 -9.90 -13.24 17.88
C PRO A 326 -8.59 -13.11 17.08
N ARG A 327 -7.49 -13.55 17.69
CA ARG A 327 -6.16 -13.62 17.08
C ARG A 327 -6.24 -14.18 15.65
N GLY A 328 -5.57 -13.52 14.70
CA GLY A 328 -5.40 -14.01 13.34
C GLY A 328 -3.93 -13.90 12.92
N TYR A 329 -3.59 -14.46 11.76
CA TYR A 329 -2.23 -14.47 11.26
C TYR A 329 -2.20 -13.91 9.83
N LEU A 330 -1.12 -13.19 9.53
CA LEU A 330 -0.80 -12.68 8.22
C LEU A 330 0.38 -13.49 7.67
N ILE A 331 0.16 -14.16 6.55
CA ILE A 331 1.17 -14.96 5.85
C ILE A 331 1.56 -14.19 4.59
N LEU A 332 2.84 -13.86 4.48
CA LEU A 332 3.45 -13.24 3.31
C LEU A 332 4.40 -14.25 2.66
N LEU A 333 4.23 -14.51 1.37
CA LEU A 333 5.12 -15.35 0.59
C LEU A 333 6.00 -14.44 -0.28
N ARG A 334 7.29 -14.34 0.05
CA ARG A 334 8.22 -13.51 -0.72
C ARG A 334 8.96 -14.37 -1.75
N ASP A 335 8.91 -13.98 -3.03
CA ASP A 335 9.57 -14.73 -4.10
C ASP A 335 11.10 -14.65 -3.94
N ILE A 336 11.73 -15.79 -3.73
CA ILE A 336 13.19 -15.96 -3.57
C ILE A 336 13.75 -16.90 -4.63
N THR A 337 13.01 -17.12 -5.72
CA THR A 337 13.39 -18.05 -6.80
C THR A 337 14.74 -17.65 -7.40
N GLU A 338 14.90 -16.38 -7.80
CA GLU A 338 16.15 -15.89 -8.38
C GLU A 338 17.33 -15.99 -7.40
N GLN A 339 17.08 -15.70 -6.12
CA GLN A 339 18.13 -15.78 -5.10
C GLN A 339 18.59 -17.22 -4.93
N THR A 340 17.65 -18.16 -4.81
CA THR A 340 17.94 -19.59 -4.68
C THR A 340 18.69 -20.13 -5.89
N ILE A 341 18.34 -19.69 -7.11
CA ILE A 341 19.05 -20.08 -8.34
C ILE A 341 20.49 -19.54 -8.32
N ARG A 342 20.69 -18.26 -8.03
CA ARG A 342 22.03 -17.66 -7.97
C ARG A 342 22.92 -18.31 -6.91
N GLU A 343 22.37 -18.62 -5.74
CA GLU A 343 23.11 -19.32 -4.69
C GLU A 343 23.57 -20.70 -5.15
N ARG A 344 22.70 -21.47 -5.83
CA ARG A 344 23.08 -22.77 -6.41
C ARG A 344 24.13 -22.65 -7.52
N GLU A 345 24.03 -21.64 -8.38
CA GLU A 345 25.02 -21.39 -9.43
C GLU A 345 26.39 -21.01 -8.85
N LEU A 346 26.41 -20.17 -7.80
CA LEU A 346 27.63 -19.78 -7.11
C LEU A 346 28.29 -20.99 -6.44
N GLU A 347 27.51 -21.82 -5.76
CA GLU A 347 28.00 -23.03 -5.10
C GLU A 347 28.58 -24.02 -6.12
N ALA A 348 27.91 -24.22 -7.26
CA ALA A 348 28.40 -25.07 -8.34
C ALA A 348 29.71 -24.52 -8.96
N ALA A 349 29.78 -23.21 -9.20
CA ALA A 349 30.98 -22.55 -9.73
C ALA A 349 32.16 -22.65 -8.77
N ARG A 350 31.91 -22.50 -7.45
CA ARG A 350 32.92 -22.67 -6.41
C ARG A 350 33.48 -24.09 -6.41
N GLN A 351 32.61 -25.10 -6.43
CA GLN A 351 33.03 -26.51 -6.47
C GLN A 351 33.86 -26.85 -7.71
N GLU A 352 33.53 -26.26 -8.88
CA GLU A 352 34.33 -26.47 -10.09
C GLU A 352 35.70 -25.79 -10.00
N LEU A 353 35.77 -24.60 -9.40
CA LEU A 353 37.03 -23.90 -9.16
C LEU A 353 37.94 -24.70 -8.22
N GLU A 354 37.39 -25.21 -7.12
CA GLU A 354 38.11 -26.06 -6.16
C GLU A 354 38.67 -27.32 -6.85
N ARG A 355 37.85 -28.03 -7.64
CA ARG A 355 38.31 -29.20 -8.43
C ARG A 355 39.38 -28.86 -9.46
N SER A 356 39.28 -27.71 -10.12
CA SER A 356 40.30 -27.26 -11.07
C SER A 356 41.63 -26.97 -10.38
N ASN A 357 41.59 -26.43 -9.16
CA ASN A 357 42.78 -26.12 -8.38
C ASN A 357 43.49 -27.39 -7.91
N GLU A 358 42.73 -28.36 -7.36
CA GLU A 358 43.25 -29.69 -6.99
C GLU A 358 43.95 -30.38 -8.17
N ARG A 359 43.36 -30.33 -9.37
CA ARG A 359 43.97 -30.91 -10.59
C ARG A 359 45.28 -30.21 -10.97
N LEU A 360 45.35 -28.89 -10.82
CA LEU A 360 46.57 -28.13 -11.12
C LEU A 360 47.69 -28.49 -10.13
N GLU A 361 47.37 -28.63 -8.85
CA GLU A 361 48.32 -29.04 -7.82
C GLU A 361 48.83 -30.47 -8.04
N GLU A 362 47.94 -31.41 -8.37
CA GLU A 362 48.31 -32.79 -8.70
C GLU A 362 49.23 -32.83 -9.92
N PHE A 363 48.85 -32.13 -11.01
CA PHE A 363 49.66 -32.05 -12.22
C PHE A 363 51.05 -31.46 -11.96
N ALA A 364 51.12 -30.34 -11.23
CA ALA A 364 52.38 -29.69 -10.88
C ALA A 364 53.29 -30.62 -10.03
N SER A 365 52.70 -31.37 -9.10
CA SER A 365 53.40 -32.34 -8.26
C SER A 365 54.01 -33.48 -9.08
N VAL A 366 53.21 -34.10 -9.96
CA VAL A 366 53.65 -35.22 -10.82
C VAL A 366 54.77 -34.77 -11.76
N VAL A 367 54.56 -33.68 -12.49
CA VAL A 367 55.57 -33.16 -13.45
C VAL A 367 56.89 -32.87 -12.76
N SER A 368 56.85 -32.34 -11.54
CA SER A 368 58.07 -31.96 -10.82
C SER A 368 58.85 -33.15 -10.30
N HIS A 369 58.16 -34.20 -9.84
CA HIS A 369 58.82 -35.45 -9.52
C HIS A 369 59.51 -36.03 -10.76
N ASP A 370 58.80 -36.03 -11.89
CA ASP A 370 59.28 -36.60 -13.15
C ASP A 370 60.40 -35.79 -13.81
N LEU A 371 60.51 -34.49 -13.52
CA LEU A 371 61.62 -33.63 -13.97
C LEU A 371 62.82 -33.67 -13.01
N ARG A 372 62.60 -33.68 -11.69
CA ARG A 372 63.70 -33.77 -10.70
C ARG A 372 64.50 -35.06 -10.83
N ASN A 373 63.82 -36.17 -11.10
CA ASN A 373 64.49 -37.48 -11.18
C ASN A 373 65.56 -37.56 -12.29
N PRO A 374 65.28 -37.22 -13.56
CA PRO A 374 66.32 -37.17 -14.61
C PRO A 374 67.33 -36.04 -14.40
N LEU A 375 66.94 -34.90 -13.82
CA LEU A 375 67.86 -33.83 -13.45
C LEU A 375 68.90 -34.33 -12.44
N ASN A 376 68.47 -34.93 -11.32
CA ASN A 376 69.37 -35.52 -10.32
C ASN A 376 70.35 -36.53 -10.93
N VAL A 377 69.89 -37.36 -11.88
CA VAL A 377 70.76 -38.32 -12.58
C VAL A 377 71.78 -37.61 -13.47
N ALA A 378 71.38 -36.56 -14.19
CA ALA A 378 72.28 -35.79 -15.04
C ALA A 378 73.28 -34.97 -14.21
N SER A 379 72.88 -34.38 -13.08
CA SER A 379 73.78 -33.71 -12.12
C SER A 379 74.81 -34.70 -11.55
N LEU A 380 74.39 -35.90 -11.13
CA LEU A 380 75.33 -36.92 -10.66
C LEU A 380 76.36 -37.33 -11.72
N ARG A 381 75.93 -37.51 -12.99
CA ARG A 381 76.85 -37.82 -14.09
C ARG A 381 77.80 -36.67 -14.41
N LEU A 382 77.32 -35.43 -14.27
CA LEU A 382 78.13 -34.25 -14.45
C LEU A 382 79.21 -34.13 -13.37
N ASP A 383 78.86 -34.35 -12.10
CA ASP A 383 79.80 -34.42 -10.97
C ASP A 383 80.86 -35.52 -11.16
N MET A 384 80.48 -36.69 -11.70
CA MET A 384 81.45 -37.72 -12.07
C MET A 384 82.39 -37.26 -13.20
N ALA A 385 81.86 -36.62 -14.24
CA ALA A 385 82.66 -36.13 -15.37
C ALA A 385 83.64 -35.01 -14.96
N GLN A 386 83.23 -34.09 -14.08
CA GLN A 386 84.08 -33.02 -13.54
C GLN A 386 85.26 -33.57 -12.70
N ARG A 387 85.12 -34.75 -12.09
CA ARG A 387 86.22 -35.41 -11.36
C ARG A 387 87.27 -36.04 -12.28
N GLU A 388 86.88 -36.39 -13.51
CA GLU A 388 87.75 -37.04 -14.48
C GLU A 388 88.40 -36.03 -15.45
N VAL A 389 87.69 -34.94 -15.77
CA VAL A 389 88.10 -33.95 -16.77
C VAL A 389 87.79 -32.54 -16.27
N ASP A 390 88.80 -31.69 -16.24
CA ASP A 390 88.65 -30.25 -15.97
C ASP A 390 88.32 -29.51 -17.29
N SER A 391 87.16 -28.87 -17.37
CA SER A 391 86.65 -28.25 -18.60
C SER A 391 85.62 -27.16 -18.29
N ASP A 392 85.86 -25.95 -18.80
CA ASP A 392 84.93 -24.80 -18.73
C ASP A 392 83.53 -25.12 -19.28
N HIS A 393 83.42 -26.11 -20.17
CA HIS A 393 82.15 -26.58 -20.71
C HIS A 393 81.31 -27.33 -19.68
N LEU A 394 81.93 -28.09 -18.77
CA LEU A 394 81.21 -28.83 -17.71
C LEU A 394 80.65 -27.85 -16.66
N ASP A 395 81.42 -26.83 -16.27
CA ASP A 395 80.94 -25.76 -15.37
C ASP A 395 79.76 -24.98 -15.97
N THR A 396 79.72 -24.86 -17.29
CA THR A 396 78.60 -24.21 -17.98
C THR A 396 77.34 -25.08 -17.98
N VAL A 397 77.49 -26.40 -18.10
CA VAL A 397 76.37 -27.36 -17.98
C VAL A 397 75.85 -27.40 -16.54
N ASP A 398 76.73 -27.30 -15.54
CA ASP A 398 76.39 -27.31 -14.11
C ASP A 398 75.53 -26.10 -13.74
N ARG A 399 75.98 -24.89 -14.11
CA ARG A 399 75.20 -23.66 -13.96
C ARG A 399 73.86 -23.71 -14.69
N ALA A 400 73.78 -24.36 -15.85
CA ALA A 400 72.53 -24.52 -16.58
C ALA A 400 71.58 -25.51 -15.87
N HIS A 401 72.13 -26.53 -15.22
CA HIS A 401 71.39 -27.51 -14.43
C HIS A 401 70.77 -26.88 -13.19
N ASP A 402 71.57 -26.17 -12.40
CA ASP A 402 71.12 -25.40 -11.22
C ASP A 402 70.02 -24.41 -11.60
N ARG A 403 70.15 -23.77 -12.78
CA ARG A 403 69.15 -22.84 -13.27
C ARG A 403 67.83 -23.53 -13.61
N ILE A 404 67.86 -24.73 -14.20
CA ILE A 404 66.65 -25.50 -14.52
C ILE A 404 65.99 -26.00 -13.24
N GLU A 405 66.76 -26.48 -12.27
CA GLU A 405 66.23 -26.90 -10.97
C GLU A 405 65.53 -25.75 -10.25
N SER A 406 66.17 -24.57 -10.17
CA SER A 406 65.56 -23.36 -9.63
C SER A 406 64.29 -22.95 -10.38
N LEU A 407 64.26 -23.04 -11.71
CA LEU A 407 63.06 -22.73 -12.48
C LEU A 407 61.91 -23.70 -12.19
N VAL A 408 62.20 -25.00 -12.03
CA VAL A 408 61.19 -26.01 -11.67
C VAL A 408 60.63 -25.73 -10.27
N GLU A 409 61.48 -25.36 -9.32
CA GLU A 409 61.06 -24.99 -7.97
C GLU A 409 60.20 -23.73 -7.93
N ASP A 410 60.57 -22.69 -8.69
CA ASP A 410 59.80 -21.45 -8.78
C ASP A 410 58.42 -21.69 -9.42
N LEU A 411 58.35 -22.53 -10.46
CA LEU A 411 57.09 -22.87 -11.15
C LEU A 411 56.14 -23.67 -10.26
N LEU A 412 56.67 -24.57 -9.42
CA LEU A 412 55.92 -25.28 -8.40
C LEU A 412 55.37 -24.35 -7.32
N LEU A 413 56.19 -23.41 -6.89
CA LEU A 413 55.80 -22.44 -5.88
C LEU A 413 54.64 -21.59 -6.40
N LEU A 414 54.71 -21.17 -7.67
CA LEU A 414 53.63 -20.45 -8.35
C LEU A 414 52.35 -21.30 -8.46
N ALA A 415 52.45 -22.55 -8.93
CA ALA A 415 51.29 -23.44 -9.10
C ALA A 415 50.58 -23.75 -7.76
N ARG A 416 51.34 -23.86 -6.66
CA ARG A 416 50.80 -24.05 -5.30
C ARG A 416 50.36 -22.77 -4.61
N SER A 417 50.71 -21.60 -5.12
CA SER A 417 50.33 -20.31 -4.54
C SER A 417 49.01 -19.73 -5.08
N GLY A 418 48.36 -20.44 -6.02
CA GLY A 418 47.01 -20.14 -6.50
C GLY A 418 45.91 -20.54 -5.51
N THR A 419 46.19 -21.44 -4.57
CA THR A 419 45.40 -21.63 -3.36
C THR A 419 45.75 -20.51 -2.38
N GLY A 420 44.74 -19.74 -1.97
CA GLY A 420 44.91 -18.71 -0.95
C GLY A 420 45.66 -19.29 0.25
N VAL A 421 46.71 -18.60 0.69
CA VAL A 421 47.49 -19.01 1.86
C VAL A 421 46.58 -18.84 3.08
N ASP A 422 45.98 -19.94 3.54
CA ASP A 422 44.99 -19.96 4.63
C ASP A 422 45.57 -19.52 5.99
N GLU A 423 46.90 -19.55 6.14
CA GLU A 423 47.56 -19.19 7.40
C GLU A 423 48.69 -18.18 7.17
N GLN A 424 48.44 -16.91 7.52
CA GLN A 424 49.41 -15.83 7.39
C GLN A 424 49.99 -15.44 8.76
N THR A 425 51.31 -15.50 8.92
CA THR A 425 51.96 -15.08 10.17
C THR A 425 52.40 -13.62 10.06
N ARG A 426 52.20 -12.84 11.14
CA ARG A 426 52.70 -11.46 11.21
C ARG A 426 54.19 -11.46 11.53
N LEU A 427 55.00 -11.01 10.58
CA LEU A 427 56.44 -10.82 10.78
C LEU A 427 56.78 -9.33 10.88
N SER A 428 57.71 -9.00 11.77
CA SER A 428 58.25 -7.64 11.91
C SER A 428 59.13 -7.30 10.72
N LEU A 429 58.77 -6.25 9.97
CA LEU A 429 59.58 -5.77 8.84
C LEU A 429 61.00 -5.37 9.27
N ALA A 430 61.16 -4.85 10.49
CA ALA A 430 62.47 -4.47 11.01
C ALA A 430 63.38 -5.69 11.16
N THR A 431 62.85 -6.80 11.68
CA THR A 431 63.60 -8.05 11.88
C THR A 431 63.97 -8.68 10.54
N VAL A 432 63.04 -8.76 9.59
CA VAL A 432 63.31 -9.31 8.26
C VAL A 432 64.34 -8.46 7.51
N ALA A 433 64.26 -7.13 7.60
CA ALA A 433 65.24 -6.25 6.97
C ALA A 433 66.65 -6.41 7.57
N ASP A 434 66.76 -6.61 8.88
CA ASP A 434 68.03 -6.86 9.56
C ASP A 434 68.62 -8.22 9.15
N ASP A 435 67.78 -9.26 9.10
CA ASP A 435 68.17 -10.61 8.68
C ASP A 435 68.64 -10.65 7.21
N CYS A 436 67.94 -9.97 6.30
CA CYS A 436 68.38 -9.84 4.90
C CYS A 436 69.65 -8.95 4.79
N TRP A 437 69.85 -7.97 5.68
CA TRP A 437 71.04 -7.10 5.64
C TRP A 437 72.32 -7.85 6.01
N GLN A 438 72.22 -8.82 6.92
CA GLN A 438 73.35 -9.65 7.34
C GLN A 438 73.84 -10.61 6.25
N THR A 439 73.03 -10.91 5.24
CA THR A 439 73.37 -11.84 4.16
C THR A 439 73.93 -11.16 2.90
N VAL A 440 74.02 -9.83 2.87
CA VAL A 440 74.54 -9.07 1.71
C VAL A 440 75.84 -8.36 2.06
N GLU A 441 76.84 -8.42 1.17
CA GLU A 441 78.09 -7.66 1.34
C GLU A 441 77.82 -6.15 1.25
N THR A 442 77.87 -5.46 2.39
CA THR A 442 77.43 -4.07 2.53
C THR A 442 78.56 -3.07 2.70
N ALA A 443 79.82 -3.53 2.69
CA ALA A 443 81.01 -2.71 2.95
C ALA A 443 80.81 -1.80 4.19
N ASP A 444 81.03 -0.49 4.09
CA ASP A 444 80.88 0.46 5.20
C ASP A 444 79.44 1.00 5.37
N ALA A 445 78.45 0.46 4.66
CA ALA A 445 77.07 0.92 4.79
C ALA A 445 76.46 0.45 6.12
N THR A 446 75.67 1.32 6.74
CA THR A 446 74.88 0.98 7.94
C THR A 446 73.40 1.04 7.63
N LEU A 447 72.67 -0.05 7.92
CA LEU A 447 71.21 -0.05 7.89
C LEU A 447 70.66 0.77 9.07
N ARG A 448 69.73 1.68 8.78
CA ARG A 448 68.89 2.33 9.79
C ARG A 448 67.43 2.11 9.41
N SER A 449 66.75 1.18 10.08
CA SER A 449 65.32 0.97 9.90
C SER A 449 64.54 1.92 10.80
N SER A 450 63.73 2.81 10.22
CA SER A 450 62.83 3.72 10.96
C SER A 450 61.42 3.16 11.12
N VAL A 451 61.23 1.86 10.86
CA VAL A 451 59.94 1.19 10.83
C VAL A 451 59.73 0.46 12.15
N SER A 452 59.13 1.11 13.14
CA SER A 452 59.06 0.58 14.50
C SER A 452 57.93 -0.43 14.77
N SER A 453 56.99 -0.64 13.84
CA SER A 453 55.82 -1.50 14.12
C SER A 453 55.01 -1.98 12.91
N ARG A 454 55.49 -1.81 11.68
CA ARG A 454 54.76 -2.39 10.53
C ARG A 454 55.09 -3.87 10.41
N SER A 455 54.06 -4.71 10.51
CA SER A 455 54.14 -6.13 10.21
C SER A 455 53.65 -6.38 8.79
N VAL A 456 54.28 -7.31 8.08
CA VAL A 456 53.75 -7.85 6.82
C VAL A 456 53.28 -9.27 7.08
N GLN A 457 52.16 -9.62 6.47
CA GLN A 457 51.63 -10.98 6.49
C GLN A 457 52.30 -11.79 5.39
N THR A 458 52.94 -12.89 5.75
CA THR A 458 53.58 -13.80 4.80
C THR A 458 53.19 -15.25 5.07
N PRO A 459 53.34 -16.15 4.07
CA PRO A 459 53.09 -17.58 4.25
C PRO A 459 54.06 -18.21 5.25
N PRO A 460 53.69 -19.30 5.95
CA PRO A 460 54.55 -19.97 6.92
C PRO A 460 55.79 -20.53 6.21
N GLY A 461 56.99 -20.31 6.76
CA GLY A 461 58.26 -20.80 6.19
C GLY A 461 58.96 -19.86 5.19
N SER A 462 58.36 -18.72 4.85
CA SER A 462 58.96 -17.69 3.96
C SER A 462 60.04 -16.80 4.62
N SER A 463 60.42 -17.08 5.88
CA SER A 463 61.31 -16.24 6.68
C SER A 463 62.78 -16.26 6.24
N ASN A 464 63.15 -17.08 5.26
CA ASN A 464 64.55 -17.25 4.85
C ASN A 464 64.83 -16.49 3.54
N CYS A 465 65.16 -15.21 3.67
CA CYS A 465 65.57 -14.29 2.61
C CYS A 465 66.94 -14.65 1.98
N SER A 466 67.57 -15.75 2.43
CA SER A 466 69.00 -16.03 2.28
C SER A 466 69.44 -16.63 0.93
N ARG A 467 68.54 -16.93 -0.01
CA ARG A 467 68.91 -17.66 -1.26
C ARG A 467 69.04 -16.82 -2.54
N THR A 468 68.70 -15.53 -2.57
CA THR A 468 68.58 -14.81 -3.88
C THR A 468 69.27 -13.45 -4.00
N CYS A 469 70.19 -13.08 -3.11
CA CYS A 469 70.99 -11.86 -3.29
C CYS A 469 72.39 -12.17 -3.88
N SER A 470 72.46 -12.46 -5.18
CA SER A 470 73.73 -12.42 -5.91
C SER A 470 74.09 -10.96 -6.25
N GLY A 471 75.15 -10.45 -5.63
CA GLY A 471 75.56 -9.04 -5.74
C GLY A 471 76.19 -8.69 -7.08
N THR A 472 75.54 -7.82 -7.86
CA THR A 472 76.14 -7.17 -9.03
C THR A 472 76.66 -5.79 -8.63
N ARG A 473 77.99 -5.58 -8.69
CA ARG A 473 78.63 -4.27 -8.45
C ARG A 473 78.17 -3.25 -9.49
N SER A 474 77.47 -2.20 -9.08
CA SER A 474 77.37 -0.96 -9.85
C SER A 474 77.94 0.20 -9.03
N THR A 475 79.06 0.74 -9.49
CA THR A 475 79.67 1.97 -8.98
C THR A 475 78.92 3.16 -9.55
N THR A 476 78.28 3.96 -8.68
CA THR A 476 77.86 5.31 -9.03
C THR A 476 78.16 6.26 -7.87
N ALA A 477 79.09 7.17 -8.12
CA ALA A 477 79.57 8.19 -7.20
C ALA A 477 78.45 9.17 -6.81
N ARG A 478 78.37 9.47 -5.51
CA ARG A 478 77.55 10.56 -4.95
C ARG A 478 78.27 11.90 -5.17
N GLN A 479 77.53 12.92 -5.61
CA GLN A 479 77.83 14.31 -5.29
C GLN A 479 76.67 14.92 -4.51
N THR A 480 77.03 15.39 -3.31
CA THR A 480 76.35 16.24 -2.31
C THR A 480 75.01 15.79 -1.76
#